data_AF-A0A453CKS5-F1
#
_entry.id   AF-A0A453CKS5-F1
#
_cell.length_a   1.000
_cell.length_b   1.000
_cell.length_c   1.000
_cell.angle_alpha   90.00
_cell.angle_beta   90.00
_cell.angle_gamma   90.00
#
_symmetry.space_group_name_H-M   'P 1'
#
loop_
_entity.id
_entity.type
_entity.pdbx_description
1 polymer ?
#
loop_
_entity_poly.entity_id
_entity_poly.type
_entity_poly.pdbx_seq_one_letter_code
_entity_poly.pdbx_strand_id
1 'polypeptide(L)'
;MILLLGTIGAALLLSRSFSLMEAIKCCISTALLCIGFTVLVDSIMWQRILWPEFEVFWFNSVLNRSSEWGTHSIHWYFTSALPRSMLVAYPLCLVGALLDRRIVPYVLPVTLFVVLYSKLPHKELRFIIAAVPMLNVSASLAANRLYNNRKKSGWNFLYVLMLGAFLASLGYSAVSFMASYSNYPGGHALKALHEADSSMKEKVLHIDVLTAMSGVSRFCENEYPWRY
;
A
#
# COMPACT_ATOMS: atom_id res chain seq x y z
N MET A 1 4.11 0.95 -10.19
CA MET A 1 2.91 0.88 -11.06
C MET A 1 3.17 0.30 -12.46
N ILE A 2 4.31 0.58 -13.10
CA ILE A 2 4.65 0.01 -14.43
C ILE A 2 4.55 -1.52 -14.48
N LEU A 3 5.04 -2.22 -13.46
CA LEU A 3 4.94 -3.68 -13.40
C LEU A 3 3.48 -4.19 -13.33
N LEU A 4 2.58 -3.45 -12.67
CA LEU A 4 1.16 -3.81 -12.61
C LEU A 4 0.49 -3.57 -13.96
N LEU A 5 0.75 -2.41 -14.57
CA LEU A 5 0.26 -2.10 -15.92
C LEU A 5 0.82 -3.08 -16.96
N GLY A 6 2.06 -3.53 -16.78
CA GLY A 6 2.70 -4.53 -17.61
C GLY A 6 2.02 -5.89 -17.51
N THR A 7 1.72 -6.38 -16.30
CA THR A 7 1.02 -7.68 -16.16
C THR A 7 -0.42 -7.61 -16.67
N ILE A 8 -1.13 -6.49 -16.42
CA ILE A 8 -2.48 -6.27 -16.95
C ILE A 8 -2.45 -6.16 -18.47
N GLY A 9 -1.55 -5.35 -19.03
CA GLY A 9 -1.38 -5.18 -20.47
C GLY A 9 -1.02 -6.48 -21.18
N ALA A 10 -0.13 -7.29 -20.59
CA ALA A 10 0.20 -8.61 -21.12
C ALA A 10 -1.02 -9.55 -21.11
N ALA A 11 -1.81 -9.57 -20.04
CA ALA A 11 -3.03 -10.37 -19.98
C ALA A 11 -4.05 -9.95 -21.04
N LEU A 12 -4.21 -8.65 -21.26
CA LEU A 12 -5.12 -8.11 -22.27
C LEU A 12 -4.64 -8.39 -23.71
N LEU A 13 -3.34 -8.24 -23.98
CA LEU A 13 -2.73 -8.65 -25.26
C LEU A 13 -2.94 -10.14 -25.55
N LEU A 14 -2.73 -11.00 -24.55
CA LEU A 14 -2.96 -12.44 -24.67
C LEU A 14 -4.43 -12.78 -24.92
N SER A 15 -5.36 -11.98 -24.36
CA SER A 15 -6.80 -12.10 -24.62
C SER A 15 -7.25 -11.51 -25.97
N ARG A 16 -6.32 -10.95 -26.76
CA ARG A 16 -6.57 -10.29 -28.06
C ARG A 16 -7.62 -9.18 -28.00
N SER A 17 -7.74 -8.49 -26.87
CA SER A 17 -8.75 -7.44 -26.68
C SER A 17 -8.41 -6.10 -27.34
N PHE A 18 -7.14 -5.85 -27.67
CA PHE A 18 -6.68 -4.63 -28.36
C PHE A 18 -5.47 -4.91 -29.27
N SER A 19 -5.19 -4.03 -30.22
CA SER A 19 -4.02 -4.16 -31.09
C SER A 19 -2.74 -3.71 -30.39
N LEU A 20 -1.64 -4.43 -30.66
CA LEU A 20 -0.33 -4.13 -30.07
C LEU A 20 0.16 -2.71 -30.42
N MET A 21 -0.16 -2.21 -31.62
CA MET A 21 0.22 -0.88 -32.05
C MET A 21 -0.56 0.24 -31.34
N GLU A 22 -1.85 0.05 -31.11
CA GLU A 22 -2.64 1.00 -30.29
C GLU A 22 -2.12 1.04 -28.86
N ALA A 23 -1.77 -0.13 -28.29
CA ALA A 23 -1.20 -0.22 -26.96
C ALA A 23 0.12 0.53 -26.84
N ILE A 24 1.04 0.34 -27.80
CA ILE A 24 2.32 1.06 -27.80
C ILE A 24 2.09 2.57 -27.90
N LYS A 25 1.22 3.02 -28.81
CA LYS A 25 0.93 4.46 -28.97
C LYS A 25 0.37 5.05 -27.68
N CYS A 26 -0.60 4.39 -27.06
CA CYS A 26 -1.21 4.81 -25.80
C CYS A 26 -0.20 4.81 -24.64
N CYS A 27 0.63 3.76 -24.53
CA CYS A 27 1.65 3.66 -23.48
C CYS A 27 2.71 4.76 -23.62
N ILE A 28 3.20 5.04 -24.82
CA ILE A 28 4.20 6.08 -25.06
C ILE A 28 3.61 7.46 -24.77
N SER A 29 2.41 7.76 -25.30
CA SER A 29 1.79 9.07 -25.08
C SER A 29 1.49 9.32 -23.60
N THR A 30 0.95 8.32 -22.91
CA THR A 30 0.68 8.40 -21.47
C THR A 30 1.97 8.53 -20.66
N ALA A 31 3.01 7.77 -20.99
CA ALA A 31 4.29 7.83 -20.30
C ALA A 31 4.94 9.22 -20.43
N LEU A 32 4.95 9.81 -21.63
CA LEU A 32 5.49 11.16 -21.84
C LEU A 32 4.71 12.21 -21.06
N LEU A 33 3.38 12.12 -21.04
CA LEU A 33 2.53 13.03 -20.27
C LEU A 33 2.79 12.89 -18.76
N CYS A 34 2.85 11.65 -18.25
CA CYS A 34 3.14 11.40 -16.84
C CYS A 34 4.53 11.90 -16.44
N ILE A 35 5.57 11.61 -17.23
CA ILE A 35 6.93 12.09 -16.97
C ILE A 35 6.97 13.61 -16.96
N GLY A 36 6.34 14.27 -17.95
CA GLY A 36 6.27 15.73 -17.99
C GLY A 36 5.61 16.31 -16.74
N PHE A 37 4.52 15.69 -16.28
CA PHE A 37 3.80 16.11 -15.08
C PHE A 37 4.61 15.88 -13.80
N THR A 38 5.25 14.73 -13.63
CA THR A 38 6.07 14.43 -12.44
C THR A 38 7.30 15.33 -12.40
N VAL A 39 8.03 15.48 -13.51
CA VAL A 39 9.14 16.43 -13.59
C VAL A 39 8.70 17.84 -13.23
N LEU A 40 7.56 18.31 -13.73
CA LEU A 40 7.06 19.66 -13.40
C LEU A 40 6.76 19.81 -11.89
N VAL A 41 5.93 18.91 -11.34
CA VAL A 41 5.49 18.99 -9.95
C VAL A 41 6.66 18.80 -9.00
N ASP A 42 7.46 17.76 -9.21
CA ASP A 42 8.59 17.46 -8.33
C ASP A 42 9.69 18.52 -8.43
N SER A 43 9.89 19.14 -9.60
CA SER A 43 10.86 20.24 -9.69
C SER A 43 10.44 21.47 -8.90
N ILE A 44 9.14 21.76 -8.84
CA ILE A 44 8.59 22.83 -7.99
C ILE A 44 8.77 22.48 -6.51
N MET A 45 8.45 21.25 -6.10
CA MET A 45 8.55 20.83 -4.70
C MET A 45 10.00 20.78 -4.20
N TRP A 46 10.92 20.31 -5.04
CA TRP A 46 12.32 20.12 -4.70
C TRP A 46 13.23 21.31 -5.02
N GLN A 47 12.69 22.36 -5.63
CA GLN A 47 13.43 23.58 -6.01
C GLN A 47 14.64 23.30 -6.91
N ARG A 48 14.61 22.21 -7.68
CA ARG A 48 15.61 21.81 -8.67
C ARG A 48 14.96 20.98 -9.77
N ILE A 49 15.49 21.00 -10.99
CA ILE A 49 14.99 20.10 -12.05
C ILE A 49 15.22 18.66 -11.60
N LEU A 50 14.12 17.91 -11.45
CA LEU A 50 14.12 16.57 -10.90
C LEU A 50 13.27 15.65 -11.78
N TRP A 51 13.87 14.56 -12.25
CA TRP A 51 13.14 13.43 -12.81
C TRP A 51 13.13 12.29 -11.77
N PRO A 52 12.11 12.22 -10.91
CA PRO A 52 12.14 11.35 -9.74
C PRO A 52 12.19 9.87 -10.12
N GLU A 53 11.48 9.43 -11.15
CA GLU A 53 11.48 8.03 -11.57
C GLU A 53 12.84 7.59 -12.08
N PHE A 54 13.56 8.47 -12.78
CA PHE A 54 14.91 8.18 -13.25
C PHE A 54 15.92 8.13 -12.11
N GLU A 55 15.90 9.09 -11.18
CA GLU A 55 16.80 9.06 -10.01
C GLU A 55 16.58 7.80 -9.16
N VAL A 56 15.31 7.44 -8.91
CA VAL A 56 14.96 6.21 -8.18
C VAL A 56 15.39 4.96 -8.94
N PHE A 57 15.21 4.92 -10.26
CA PHE A 57 15.67 3.80 -11.09
C PHE A 57 17.20 3.67 -11.05
N TRP A 58 17.92 4.77 -11.22
CA TRP A 58 19.38 4.81 -11.18
C TRP A 58 19.91 4.34 -9.82
N PHE A 59 19.38 4.91 -8.73
CA PHE A 59 19.80 4.57 -7.38
C PHE A 59 19.50 3.10 -7.00
N ASN A 60 18.30 2.60 -7.32
CA ASN A 60 17.90 1.27 -6.87
C ASN A 60 18.33 0.15 -7.82
N SER A 61 18.28 0.38 -9.13
CA SER A 61 18.50 -0.67 -10.14
C SER A 61 19.92 -0.67 -10.69
N VAL A 62 20.52 0.51 -10.89
CA VAL A 62 21.88 0.63 -11.43
C VAL A 62 22.91 0.55 -10.31
N LEU A 63 22.71 1.30 -9.21
CA LEU A 63 23.62 1.29 -8.06
C LEU A 63 23.33 0.15 -7.06
N ASN A 64 22.22 -0.58 -7.23
CA ASN A 64 21.79 -1.69 -6.38
C ASN A 64 21.74 -1.38 -4.87
N ARG A 65 21.48 -0.13 -4.50
CA ARG A 65 21.44 0.35 -3.10
C ARG A 65 20.12 0.06 -2.40
N SER A 66 19.20 -0.64 -3.06
CA SER A 66 17.88 -0.97 -2.50
C SER A 66 17.98 -1.80 -1.21
N SER A 67 19.03 -2.60 -1.04
CA SER A 67 19.26 -3.42 0.16
C SER A 67 19.63 -2.63 1.41
N GLU A 68 20.08 -1.37 1.28
CA GLU A 68 20.46 -0.51 2.42
C GLU A 68 19.27 -0.16 3.31
N TRP A 69 18.07 -0.26 2.78
CA TRP A 69 16.81 -0.02 3.47
C TRP A 69 16.24 -1.28 4.15
N GLY A 70 17.08 -2.31 4.33
CA GLY A 70 16.71 -3.60 4.89
C GLY A 70 16.18 -4.58 3.85
N THR A 71 16.29 -5.88 4.15
CA THR A 71 15.88 -6.96 3.25
C THR A 71 14.90 -7.92 3.89
N HIS A 72 14.03 -8.48 3.07
CA HIS A 72 13.05 -9.47 3.48
C HIS A 72 13.08 -10.68 2.55
N SER A 73 12.76 -11.85 3.10
CA SER A 73 12.61 -13.09 2.31
C SER A 73 11.64 -12.92 1.13
N ILE A 74 11.81 -13.74 0.08
CA ILE A 74 10.96 -13.68 -1.12
C ILE A 74 9.47 -13.87 -0.77
N HIS A 75 9.16 -14.75 0.18
CA HIS A 75 7.79 -15.08 0.54
C HIS A 75 7.11 -14.05 1.48
N TRP A 76 7.80 -12.98 1.87
CA TRP A 76 7.33 -12.02 2.87
C TRP A 76 5.98 -11.39 2.51
N TYR A 77 5.73 -11.09 1.23
CA TYR A 77 4.44 -10.53 0.81
C TYR A 77 3.29 -11.50 1.06
N PHE A 78 3.47 -12.79 0.80
CA PHE A 78 2.43 -13.81 0.96
C PHE A 78 2.25 -14.28 2.40
N THR A 79 3.34 -14.31 3.18
CA THR A 79 3.32 -14.83 4.56
C THR A 79 3.03 -13.77 5.60
N SER A 80 3.29 -12.50 5.29
CA SER A 80 3.29 -11.43 6.30
C SER A 80 2.55 -10.17 5.84
N ALA A 81 2.82 -9.64 4.64
CA ALA A 81 2.23 -8.37 4.22
C ALA A 81 0.74 -8.49 3.85
N LEU A 82 0.39 -9.43 2.96
CA LEU A 82 -0.98 -9.68 2.53
C LEU A 82 -1.88 -10.23 3.64
N PRO A 83 -1.44 -11.20 4.47
CA PRO A 83 -2.27 -11.68 5.57
C PRO A 83 -2.62 -10.57 6.57
N ARG A 84 -1.67 -9.68 6.89
CA ARG A 84 -1.90 -8.57 7.82
C ARG A 84 -2.74 -7.45 7.21
N SER A 85 -2.64 -7.19 5.91
CA SER A 85 -3.39 -6.11 5.27
C SER A 85 -4.82 -6.51 4.89
N MET A 86 -5.05 -7.78 4.57
CA MET A 86 -6.35 -8.27 4.12
C MET A 86 -7.12 -9.06 5.19
N LEU A 87 -6.43 -9.57 6.22
CA LEU A 87 -7.03 -10.32 7.33
C LEU A 87 -7.93 -11.46 6.81
N VAL A 88 -9.23 -11.47 7.17
CA VAL A 88 -10.20 -12.47 6.70
C VAL A 88 -10.35 -12.51 5.18
N ALA A 89 -10.11 -11.39 4.49
CA ALA A 89 -10.21 -11.34 3.03
C ALA A 89 -9.06 -12.12 2.35
N TYR A 90 -7.93 -12.36 3.03
CA TYR A 90 -6.80 -13.10 2.47
C TYR A 90 -7.15 -14.57 2.15
N PRO A 91 -7.62 -15.41 3.10
CA PRO A 91 -8.05 -16.76 2.76
C PRO A 91 -9.29 -16.78 1.86
N LEU A 92 -10.21 -15.81 2.01
CA LEU A 92 -11.39 -15.72 1.15
C LEU A 92 -11.05 -15.43 -0.32
N CYS A 93 -9.99 -14.67 -0.60
CA CYS A 93 -9.61 -14.39 -1.99
C CYS A 93 -9.13 -15.65 -2.72
N LEU A 94 -8.40 -16.53 -2.03
CA LEU A 94 -7.99 -17.82 -2.59
C LEU A 94 -9.20 -18.70 -2.88
N VAL A 95 -10.15 -18.77 -1.94
CA VAL A 95 -11.41 -19.49 -2.13
C VAL A 95 -12.22 -18.90 -3.27
N GLY A 96 -12.27 -17.58 -3.40
CA GLY A 96 -12.99 -16.88 -4.47
C GLY A 96 -12.47 -17.22 -5.86
N ALA A 97 -11.14 -17.19 -6.03
CA ALA A 97 -10.49 -17.56 -7.28
C ALA A 97 -10.70 -19.04 -7.64
N LEU A 98 -10.81 -19.94 -6.64
CA LEU A 98 -11.10 -21.36 -6.86
C LEU A 98 -12.58 -21.62 -7.21
N LEU A 99 -13.50 -20.91 -6.57
CA LEU A 99 -14.95 -21.10 -6.75
C LEU A 99 -15.50 -20.49 -8.04
N ASP A 100 -14.90 -19.41 -8.53
CA ASP A 100 -15.33 -18.76 -9.76
C ASP A 100 -14.15 -18.46 -10.69
N ARG A 101 -14.02 -19.25 -11.74
CA ARG A 101 -12.96 -19.08 -12.74
C ARG A 101 -13.08 -17.77 -13.53
N ARG A 102 -14.24 -17.11 -13.52
CA ARG A 102 -14.44 -15.84 -14.24
C ARG A 102 -13.62 -14.70 -13.66
N ILE A 103 -13.23 -14.78 -12.38
CA ILE A 103 -12.41 -13.75 -11.73
C ILE A 103 -10.91 -13.94 -11.98
N VAL A 104 -10.49 -15.13 -12.41
CA VAL A 104 -9.06 -15.49 -12.60
C VAL A 104 -8.34 -14.55 -13.58
N PRO A 105 -8.91 -14.16 -14.75
CA PRO A 105 -8.26 -13.21 -15.64
C PRO A 105 -7.94 -11.85 -15.00
N TYR A 106 -8.65 -11.47 -13.94
CA TYR A 106 -8.46 -10.19 -13.23
C TYR A 106 -7.54 -10.33 -12.01
N VAL A 107 -7.61 -11.46 -11.30
CA VAL A 107 -6.78 -11.72 -10.11
C VAL A 107 -5.37 -12.19 -10.48
N LEU A 108 -5.23 -12.92 -11.58
CA LEU A 108 -3.95 -13.47 -12.03
C LEU A 108 -2.90 -12.39 -12.33
N PRO A 109 -3.19 -11.32 -13.11
CA PRO A 109 -2.21 -10.27 -13.39
C PRO A 109 -1.72 -9.55 -12.13
N VAL A 110 -2.64 -9.38 -11.18
CA VAL A 110 -2.36 -8.75 -9.89
C VAL A 110 -1.51 -9.65 -9.00
N THR A 111 -1.80 -10.95 -8.99
CA THR A 111 -1.01 -11.94 -8.25
C THR A 111 0.40 -12.06 -8.85
N LEU A 112 0.51 -12.08 -10.18
CA LEU A 112 1.80 -12.06 -10.89
C LEU A 112 2.60 -10.80 -10.56
N PHE A 113 1.94 -9.64 -10.49
CA PHE A 113 2.57 -8.40 -10.05
C PHE A 113 3.18 -8.54 -8.64
N VAL A 114 2.47 -9.13 -7.68
CA VAL A 114 3.01 -9.40 -6.33
C VAL A 114 4.19 -10.39 -6.39
N VAL A 115 4.12 -11.43 -7.22
CA VAL A 115 5.23 -12.39 -7.41
C VAL A 115 6.47 -11.70 -7.98
N LEU A 116 6.31 -10.81 -8.96
CA LEU A 116 7.42 -10.05 -9.53
C LEU A 116 8.06 -9.13 -8.48
N TYR A 117 7.25 -8.40 -7.71
CA TYR A 117 7.75 -7.56 -6.60
C TYR A 117 8.41 -8.39 -5.49
N SER A 118 8.00 -9.64 -5.29
CA SER A 118 8.58 -10.53 -4.28
C SER A 118 10.07 -10.83 -4.52
N LYS A 119 10.55 -10.65 -5.76
CA LYS A 119 11.97 -10.83 -6.09
C LYS A 119 12.86 -9.68 -5.61
N LEU A 120 12.30 -8.50 -5.30
CA LEU A 120 13.09 -7.36 -4.82
C LEU A 120 13.58 -7.63 -3.38
N PRO A 121 14.87 -7.37 -3.06
CA PRO A 121 15.40 -7.57 -1.71
C PRO A 121 14.65 -6.75 -0.66
N HIS A 122 14.49 -5.45 -0.94
CA HIS A 122 13.71 -4.53 -0.12
C HIS A 122 12.23 -4.60 -0.47
N LYS A 123 11.38 -4.67 0.56
CA LYS A 123 9.94 -4.90 0.41
C LYS A 123 9.18 -4.03 1.40
N GLU A 124 8.11 -3.42 0.91
CA GLU A 124 7.21 -2.61 1.72
C GLU A 124 5.77 -2.82 1.25
N LEU A 125 4.82 -2.70 2.18
CA LEU A 125 3.41 -2.91 1.86
C LEU A 125 2.92 -1.96 0.76
N ARG A 126 3.40 -0.70 0.76
CA ARG A 126 3.00 0.32 -0.23
C ARG A 126 3.31 -0.08 -1.68
N PHE A 127 4.31 -0.92 -1.91
CA PHE A 127 4.67 -1.35 -3.26
C PHE A 127 3.60 -2.26 -3.90
N ILE A 128 2.88 -3.03 -3.08
CA ILE A 128 1.86 -3.98 -3.55
C ILE A 128 0.43 -3.54 -3.24
N ILE A 129 0.22 -2.35 -2.65
CA ILE A 129 -1.10 -1.93 -2.16
C ILE A 129 -2.18 -1.89 -3.26
N ALA A 130 -1.77 -1.60 -4.50
CA ALA A 130 -2.67 -1.61 -5.66
C ALA A 130 -3.21 -3.01 -6.00
N ALA A 131 -2.63 -4.08 -5.45
CA ALA A 131 -3.14 -5.44 -5.59
C ALA A 131 -4.37 -5.70 -4.70
N VAL A 132 -4.44 -5.05 -3.53
CA VAL A 132 -5.42 -5.33 -2.49
C VAL A 132 -6.88 -5.19 -2.97
N PRO A 133 -7.28 -4.15 -3.71
CA PRO A 133 -8.66 -4.01 -4.17
C PRO A 133 -9.14 -5.20 -5.02
N MET A 134 -8.33 -5.64 -5.98
CA MET A 134 -8.69 -6.75 -6.86
C MET A 134 -8.74 -8.09 -6.13
N LEU A 135 -7.85 -8.30 -5.16
CA LEU A 135 -7.90 -9.48 -4.29
C LEU A 135 -9.15 -9.45 -3.39
N ASN A 136 -9.57 -8.27 -2.92
CA ASN A 136 -10.81 -8.11 -2.15
C ASN A 136 -12.07 -8.36 -3.00
N VAL A 137 -12.07 -8.05 -4.30
CA VAL A 137 -13.16 -8.44 -5.22
C VAL A 137 -13.29 -9.96 -5.29
N SER A 138 -12.16 -10.68 -5.33
CA SER A 138 -12.19 -12.15 -5.27
C SER A 138 -12.74 -12.66 -3.93
N ALA A 139 -12.31 -12.05 -2.83
CA ALA A 139 -12.81 -12.38 -1.49
C ALA A 139 -14.32 -12.13 -1.33
N SER A 140 -14.83 -11.02 -1.89
CA SER A 140 -16.26 -10.68 -1.82
C SER A 140 -17.12 -11.67 -2.60
N LEU A 141 -16.61 -12.23 -3.70
CA LEU A 141 -17.29 -13.27 -4.46
C LEU A 141 -17.43 -14.58 -3.66
N ALA A 142 -16.37 -14.97 -2.93
CA ALA A 142 -16.44 -16.10 -2.00
C ALA A 142 -17.48 -15.86 -0.90
N ALA A 143 -17.46 -14.67 -0.29
CA ALA A 143 -18.40 -14.29 0.75
C ALA A 143 -19.86 -14.27 0.25
N ASN A 144 -20.10 -13.72 -0.94
CA ASN A 144 -21.41 -13.70 -1.59
C ASN A 144 -21.91 -15.12 -1.85
N ARG A 145 -21.04 -16.03 -2.29
CA ARG A 145 -21.40 -17.43 -2.54
C ARG A 145 -21.74 -18.17 -1.24
N LEU A 146 -20.99 -17.93 -0.17
CA LEU A 146 -21.30 -18.44 1.17
C LEU A 146 -22.67 -17.94 1.66
N TYR A 147 -22.92 -16.63 1.52
CA TYR A 147 -24.19 -16.01 1.91
C TYR A 147 -25.39 -16.57 1.15
N ASN A 148 -25.28 -16.70 -0.18
CA ASN A 148 -26.39 -17.19 -1.01
C ASN A 148 -26.71 -18.67 -0.75
N ASN A 149 -25.72 -19.47 -0.38
CA ASN A 149 -25.90 -20.90 -0.09
C ASN A 149 -26.12 -21.19 1.40
N ARG A 150 -26.22 -20.18 2.28
CA ARG A 150 -26.29 -20.34 3.76
C ARG A 150 -27.39 -21.29 4.26
N LYS A 151 -28.48 -21.48 3.49
CA LYS A 151 -29.59 -22.39 3.85
C LYS A 151 -29.30 -23.86 3.56
N LYS A 152 -28.24 -24.19 2.83
CA LYS A 152 -27.84 -25.57 2.51
C LYS A 152 -27.04 -26.17 3.66
N SER A 153 -27.19 -27.49 3.86
CA SER A 153 -26.42 -28.24 4.86
C SER A 153 -24.91 -28.08 4.61
N GLY A 154 -24.12 -27.89 5.68
CA GLY A 154 -22.68 -27.59 5.63
C GLY A 154 -22.32 -26.13 5.30
N TRP A 155 -23.06 -25.47 4.41
CA TRP A 155 -22.82 -24.06 4.04
C TRP A 155 -23.20 -23.09 5.16
N ASN A 156 -24.20 -23.44 5.98
CA ASN A 156 -24.56 -22.67 7.17
C ASN A 156 -23.37 -22.53 8.14
N PHE A 157 -22.66 -23.64 8.39
CA PHE A 157 -21.47 -23.63 9.26
C PHE A 157 -20.37 -22.71 8.71
N LEU A 158 -20.06 -22.82 7.42
CA LEU A 158 -19.06 -21.96 6.77
C LEU A 158 -19.47 -20.48 6.79
N TYR A 159 -20.76 -20.19 6.63
CA TYR A 159 -21.30 -18.84 6.73
C TYR A 159 -21.14 -18.26 8.15
N VAL A 160 -21.48 -19.03 9.19
CA VAL A 160 -21.28 -18.61 10.59
C VAL A 160 -19.80 -18.42 10.90
N LEU A 161 -18.93 -19.33 10.43
CA LEU A 161 -17.48 -19.20 10.58
C LEU A 161 -16.96 -17.92 9.91
N MET A 162 -17.44 -17.63 8.70
CA MET A 162 -17.09 -16.40 7.98
C MET A 162 -17.50 -15.14 8.76
N LEU A 163 -18.71 -15.10 9.33
CA LEU A 163 -19.15 -13.99 10.17
C LEU A 163 -18.27 -13.84 11.41
N GLY A 164 -17.93 -14.94 12.09
CA GLY A 164 -17.00 -14.92 13.21
C GLY A 164 -15.62 -14.38 12.83
N ALA A 165 -15.11 -14.78 11.66
CA ALA A 165 -13.84 -14.29 11.14
C ALA A 165 -13.89 -12.79 10.77
N PHE A 166 -15.02 -12.27 10.26
CA PHE A 166 -15.21 -10.84 10.06
C PHE A 166 -15.19 -10.05 11.38
N LEU A 167 -15.86 -10.55 12.42
CA LEU A 167 -15.84 -9.92 13.74
C LEU A 167 -14.43 -9.94 14.36
N ALA A 168 -13.71 -11.06 14.24
CA ALA A 168 -12.32 -11.16 14.68
C ALA A 168 -11.42 -10.18 13.89
N SER A 169 -11.61 -10.07 12.58
CA SER A 169 -10.90 -9.11 11.72
C SER A 169 -11.18 -7.67 12.15
N LEU A 170 -12.42 -7.34 12.50
CA LEU A 170 -12.78 -6.01 13.01
C LEU A 170 -12.09 -5.72 14.35
N GLY A 171 -12.11 -6.69 15.27
CA GLY A 171 -11.41 -6.58 16.55
C GLY A 171 -9.90 -6.38 16.37
N TYR A 172 -9.27 -7.16 15.50
CA TYR A 172 -7.84 -7.00 15.18
C TYR A 172 -7.55 -5.61 14.60
N SER A 173 -8.36 -5.15 13.64
CA SER A 173 -8.22 -3.81 13.07
C SER A 173 -8.33 -2.72 14.14
N ALA A 174 -9.29 -2.83 15.06
CA ALA A 174 -9.45 -1.86 16.16
C ALA A 174 -8.22 -1.83 17.09
N VAL A 175 -7.67 -2.99 17.44
CA VAL A 175 -6.43 -3.07 18.25
C VAL A 175 -5.25 -2.46 17.50
N SER A 176 -5.07 -2.80 16.21
CA SER A 176 -3.99 -2.23 15.40
C SER A 176 -4.12 -0.72 15.21
N PHE A 177 -5.36 -0.22 15.10
CA PHE A 177 -5.65 1.21 15.02
C PHE A 177 -5.27 1.91 16.32
N MET A 178 -5.63 1.35 17.48
CA MET A 178 -5.24 1.90 18.78
C MET A 178 -3.72 1.90 18.95
N ALA A 179 -3.05 0.80 18.59
CA ALA A 179 -1.59 0.72 18.62
C ALA A 179 -0.95 1.76 17.70
N SER A 180 -1.48 1.94 16.48
CA SER A 180 -1.01 2.94 15.53
C SER A 180 -1.23 4.36 16.05
N TYR A 181 -2.37 4.63 16.70
CA TYR A 181 -2.67 5.94 17.30
C TYR A 181 -1.64 6.32 18.37
N SER A 182 -1.21 5.35 19.19
CA SER A 182 -0.20 5.58 20.22
C SER A 182 1.24 5.66 19.71
N ASN A 183 1.50 5.39 18.42
CA ASN A 183 2.85 5.29 17.87
C ASN A 183 3.42 6.64 17.37
N TYR A 184 3.00 7.76 17.98
CA TYR A 184 3.43 9.12 17.63
C TYR A 184 4.04 9.88 18.83
N PRO A 185 5.12 9.37 19.44
CA PRO A 185 5.71 9.94 20.64
C PRO A 185 6.22 11.37 20.46
N GLY A 186 6.72 11.74 19.27
CA GLY A 186 7.18 13.11 18.98
C GLY A 186 6.04 14.13 19.07
N GLY A 187 4.86 13.78 18.55
CA GLY A 187 3.66 14.63 18.67
C GLY A 187 3.21 14.79 20.13
N HIS A 188 3.25 13.72 20.91
CA HIS A 188 2.93 13.78 22.35
C HIS A 188 3.94 14.63 23.13
N ALA A 189 5.23 14.50 22.83
CA ALA A 189 6.28 15.30 23.46
C ALA A 189 6.11 16.79 23.16
N LEU A 190 5.81 17.16 21.92
CA LEU A 190 5.55 18.55 21.53
C LEU A 190 4.33 19.13 22.25
N LYS A 191 3.25 18.34 22.35
CA LYS A 191 2.05 18.76 23.10
C LYS A 191 2.35 18.99 24.58
N ALA A 192 3.08 18.07 25.22
CA ALA A 192 3.48 18.20 26.63
C ALA A 192 4.38 19.43 26.85
N LEU A 193 5.27 19.73 25.89
CA LEU A 193 6.10 20.93 25.92
C LEU A 193 5.26 22.21 25.89
N HIS A 194 4.25 22.28 25.02
CA HIS A 194 3.35 23.43 24.94
C HIS A 194 2.46 23.57 26.19
N GLU A 195 2.08 22.46 26.84
CA GLU A 195 1.35 22.51 28.11
C GLU A 195 2.23 23.04 29.26
N ALA A 196 3.56 22.85 29.18
CA ALA A 196 4.53 23.37 30.13
C ALA A 196 5.00 24.82 29.85
N ASP A 197 4.38 25.51 28.88
CA ASP A 197 4.83 26.82 28.34
C ASP A 197 5.04 27.92 29.39
N SER A 198 4.26 27.92 30.47
CA SER A 198 4.38 28.92 31.55
C SER A 198 5.72 28.87 32.30
N SER A 199 6.49 27.79 32.15
CA SER A 199 7.78 27.57 32.83
C SER A 199 9.00 27.95 31.99
N MET A 200 8.84 28.22 30.69
CA MET A 200 9.95 28.38 29.75
C MET A 200 10.19 29.84 29.37
N LYS A 201 11.42 30.32 29.58
CA LYS A 201 11.86 31.69 29.19
C LYS A 201 12.22 31.80 27.72
N GLU A 202 12.70 30.72 27.11
CA GLU A 202 13.13 30.68 25.72
C GLU A 202 12.28 29.66 24.97
N LYS A 203 11.69 30.08 23.84
CA LYS A 203 10.72 29.30 23.07
C LYS A 203 11.26 28.93 21.70
N VAL A 204 12.54 28.57 21.65
CA VAL A 204 13.20 28.04 20.44
C VAL A 204 13.32 26.53 20.61
N LEU A 205 12.68 25.77 19.73
CA LEU A 205 12.70 24.32 19.73
C LEU A 205 13.46 23.82 18.50
N HIS A 206 14.37 22.87 18.68
CA HIS A 206 14.97 22.15 17.55
C HIS A 206 14.20 20.83 17.36
N ILE A 207 13.66 20.61 16.16
CA ILE A 207 13.01 19.36 15.78
C ILE A 207 14.01 18.51 15.00
N ASP A 208 14.39 17.37 15.59
CA ASP A 208 15.25 16.40 14.91
C ASP A 208 14.45 15.50 13.95
N VAL A 209 15.16 14.72 13.13
CA VAL A 209 14.54 13.84 12.12
C VAL A 209 13.59 12.83 12.76
N LEU A 210 13.96 12.28 13.92
CA LEU A 210 13.15 11.25 14.59
C LEU A 210 11.84 11.84 15.16
N THR A 211 11.88 13.03 15.76
CA THR A 211 10.67 13.71 16.24
C THR A 211 9.75 14.12 15.08
N ALA A 212 10.31 14.64 13.98
CA ALA A 212 9.54 14.92 12.76
C ALA A 212 8.85 13.66 12.20
N MET A 213 9.56 12.52 12.18
CA MET A 213 9.00 11.25 11.69
C MET A 213 8.01 10.59 12.67
N SER A 214 7.97 11.02 13.93
CA SER A 214 7.14 10.43 14.99
C SER A 214 6.00 11.34 15.47
N GLY A 215 5.54 12.24 14.59
CA GLY A 215 4.26 12.95 14.78
C GLY A 215 4.35 14.46 14.98
N VAL A 216 5.56 15.04 14.97
CA VAL A 216 5.69 16.50 14.91
C VAL A 216 5.38 16.99 13.49
N SER A 217 4.46 17.93 13.36
CA SER A 217 4.09 18.54 12.09
C SER A 217 3.83 20.04 12.27
N ARG A 218 3.82 20.79 11.17
CA ARG A 218 3.50 22.23 11.18
C ARG A 218 2.11 22.55 11.75
N PHE A 219 1.17 21.60 11.70
CA PHE A 219 -0.15 21.76 12.30
C PHE A 219 -0.14 21.68 13.83
N CYS A 220 0.96 21.22 14.41
CA CYS A 220 1.14 21.13 15.86
C CYS A 220 1.89 22.35 16.43
N GLU A 221 2.37 23.26 15.58
CA GLU A 221 3.11 24.47 15.98
C GLU A 221 2.16 25.51 16.58
N ASN A 222 2.60 26.16 17.67
CA ASN A 222 1.89 27.28 18.27
C ASN A 222 2.36 28.61 17.67
N GLU A 223 1.52 29.62 17.78
CA GLU A 223 1.86 30.99 17.37
C GLU A 223 2.96 31.60 18.26
N TYR A 224 3.41 32.80 17.89
CA TYR A 224 4.42 33.58 18.60
C TYR A 224 4.19 33.56 20.14
N PRO A 225 5.22 33.28 20.97
CA PRO A 225 6.66 33.46 20.72
C PRO A 225 7.44 32.23 20.23
N TRP A 226 6.77 31.11 19.94
CA TRP A 226 7.45 29.87 19.57
C TRP A 226 8.17 29.97 18.22
N ARG A 227 9.35 29.33 18.15
CA ARG A 227 10.17 29.16 16.93
C ARG A 227 10.63 27.70 16.88
N TYR A 228 10.41 27.05 15.74
CA TYR A 228 10.65 25.62 15.51
C TYR A 228 11.72 25.39 14.45
#